data_AF-A0A833AVE4-F1
#
_entry.id   AF-A0A833AVE4-F1
#
_cell.length_a   1.000
_cell.length_b   1.000
_cell.length_c   1.000
_cell.angle_alpha   90.00
_cell.angle_beta   90.00
_cell.angle_gamma   90.00
#
_symmetry.space_group_name_H-M   'P 1'
#
loop_
_entity.id
_entity.type
_entity.pdbx_description
1 polymer ?
#
loop_
_entity_poly.entity_id
_entity_poly.type
_entity_poly.pdbx_seq_one_letter_code
_entity_poly.pdbx_strand_id
1 'polypeptide(L)'
;IVNSWADSSNGSTFEYVGWWGVKSLPELREDDNGIVEQPRNYIFAATQRWMNPKNKGLAHGIDGWRLDVAFCVKHPFWKAWRKHVKSINPEAYLTAEIVDKPEKVKPYMQGDEFDAEMNYNFAFASAEFFFDPPSTRISASEFDERLRYLRNLYPKGVASVTQNLMGSHDSNRIASLIVNRGIGKYGDWGKYYELSKAADNPDYKVRKPNAEEIVLQKLFVIFQMTYYGAPMIYYGDEVGMWGANDPDCRKPMIWDDLEYADEVSNPDGSKRKADAVEINKDLLAHYKKMIAVRNQSEALKQGSFETLLVDDANDVFVFERTYANQSVIVALNNSTAPVEVNIPELASASWDDVLNNQTNLQFNENTKLTLQPKWAAILQSDEEK
;
A
#
# COMPACT_ATOMS: atom_id res chain seq x y z
N ILE A 1 -10.92 -15.90 -25.93
CA ILE A 1 -10.73 -17.23 -26.58
C ILE A 1 -12.09 -17.77 -27.02
N VAL A 2 -12.32 -18.07 -28.30
CA VAL A 2 -13.65 -18.52 -28.79
C VAL A 2 -13.78 -20.03 -28.65
N ASN A 3 -14.84 -20.48 -27.97
CA ASN A 3 -15.16 -21.89 -27.76
C ASN A 3 -16.11 -22.42 -28.85
N SER A 4 -17.07 -21.60 -29.29
CA SER A 4 -18.00 -21.95 -30.37
C SER A 4 -18.49 -20.71 -31.11
N TRP A 5 -18.84 -20.89 -32.39
CA TRP A 5 -19.56 -19.90 -33.18
C TRP A 5 -21.05 -20.21 -33.16
N ALA A 6 -21.89 -19.17 -33.24
CA ALA A 6 -23.32 -19.37 -33.37
C ALA A 6 -23.63 -20.01 -34.72
N ASP A 7 -24.32 -21.16 -34.72
CA ASP A 7 -24.76 -21.86 -35.91
C ASP A 7 -26.19 -22.37 -35.72
N SER A 8 -27.13 -21.76 -36.44
CA SER A 8 -28.56 -22.08 -36.36
C SER A 8 -28.89 -23.49 -36.85
N SER A 9 -28.01 -24.13 -37.64
CA SER A 9 -28.26 -25.48 -38.17
C SER A 9 -28.08 -26.58 -37.13
N ASN A 10 -27.22 -26.36 -36.14
CA ASN A 10 -26.96 -27.29 -35.04
C ASN A 10 -27.34 -26.72 -33.66
N GLY A 11 -27.90 -25.51 -33.63
CA GLY A 11 -28.36 -24.84 -32.40
C GLY A 11 -27.24 -24.33 -31.49
N SER A 12 -26.00 -24.28 -31.96
CA SER A 12 -24.89 -23.78 -31.15
C SER A 12 -24.95 -22.26 -30.97
N THR A 13 -24.53 -21.79 -29.78
CA THR A 13 -24.43 -20.37 -29.44
C THR A 13 -22.99 -19.88 -29.58
N PHE A 14 -22.81 -18.56 -29.71
CA PHE A 14 -21.49 -17.96 -29.68
C PHE A 14 -20.96 -17.95 -28.24
N GLU A 15 -19.93 -18.73 -27.98
CA GLU A 15 -19.31 -18.84 -26.65
C GLU A 15 -17.83 -18.50 -26.71
N TYR A 16 -17.37 -17.81 -25.67
CA TYR A 16 -15.98 -17.46 -25.48
C TYR A 16 -15.64 -17.38 -24.00
N VAL A 17 -14.34 -17.47 -23.72
CA VAL A 17 -13.76 -17.29 -22.38
C VAL A 17 -13.67 -15.79 -22.08
N GLY A 18 -14.26 -15.40 -20.95
CA GLY A 18 -14.09 -14.08 -20.35
C GLY A 18 -13.37 -14.22 -19.01
N TRP A 19 -12.76 -13.13 -18.56
CA TRP A 19 -12.00 -13.06 -17.32
C TRP A 19 -12.87 -13.51 -16.14
N TRP A 20 -12.48 -14.60 -15.48
CA TRP A 20 -13.26 -15.23 -14.40
C TRP A 20 -14.72 -15.53 -14.78
N GLY A 21 -14.98 -15.80 -16.06
CA GLY A 21 -16.32 -16.05 -16.60
C GLY A 21 -17.14 -14.79 -16.93
N VAL A 22 -16.62 -13.59 -16.66
CA VAL A 22 -17.30 -12.31 -16.96
C VAL A 22 -17.29 -12.06 -18.46
N LYS A 23 -18.43 -12.27 -19.12
CA LYS A 23 -18.55 -12.22 -20.59
C LYS A 23 -18.26 -10.83 -21.18
N SER A 24 -18.51 -9.73 -20.46
CA SER A 24 -18.15 -8.39 -20.94
C SER A 24 -16.63 -8.13 -20.99
N LEU A 25 -15.82 -9.03 -20.42
CA LEU A 25 -14.35 -8.93 -20.36
C LEU A 25 -13.71 -10.13 -21.07
N PRO A 26 -13.77 -10.22 -22.42
CA PRO A 26 -13.23 -11.35 -23.17
C PRO A 26 -11.71 -11.46 -23.01
N GLU A 27 -11.21 -12.67 -22.73
CA GLU A 27 -9.77 -12.91 -22.64
C GLU A 27 -9.11 -12.86 -24.02
N LEU A 28 -8.00 -12.14 -24.09
CA LEU A 28 -7.13 -12.10 -25.26
C LEU A 28 -6.48 -13.47 -25.46
N ARG A 29 -6.36 -13.89 -26.72
CA ARG A 29 -5.72 -15.17 -27.04
C ARG A 29 -4.22 -15.10 -26.77
N GLU A 30 -3.69 -16.17 -26.16
CA GLU A 30 -2.26 -16.35 -25.91
C GLU A 30 -1.70 -17.61 -26.58
N ASP A 31 -0.40 -17.59 -26.88
CA ASP A 31 0.43 -18.74 -27.24
C ASP A 31 1.60 -18.89 -26.24
N ASP A 32 2.65 -19.63 -26.57
CA ASP A 32 3.81 -19.82 -25.67
C ASP A 32 4.58 -18.53 -25.38
N ASN A 33 4.42 -17.49 -26.20
CA ASN A 33 5.02 -16.17 -26.04
C ASN A 33 4.08 -15.14 -25.38
N GLY A 34 2.93 -15.58 -24.85
CA GLY A 34 1.89 -14.70 -24.30
C GLY A 34 0.91 -14.23 -25.37
N ILE A 35 0.42 -12.99 -25.29
CA ILE A 35 -0.60 -12.46 -26.21
C ILE A 35 -0.14 -12.57 -27.67
N VAL A 36 -0.99 -13.16 -28.52
CA VAL A 36 -0.68 -13.43 -29.93
C VAL A 36 -0.47 -12.13 -30.73
N GLU A 37 0.22 -12.24 -31.87
CA GLU A 37 0.79 -11.11 -32.63
C GLU A 37 -0.17 -9.92 -32.85
N GLN A 38 -1.38 -10.15 -33.37
CA GLN A 38 -2.31 -9.08 -33.73
C GLN A 38 -2.74 -8.22 -32.52
N PRO A 39 -3.35 -8.77 -31.46
CA PRO A 39 -3.65 -8.00 -30.25
C PRO A 39 -2.39 -7.46 -29.55
N ARG A 40 -1.27 -8.19 -29.58
CA ARG A 40 0.00 -7.68 -29.05
C ARG A 40 0.46 -6.41 -29.76
N ASN A 41 0.43 -6.38 -31.10
CA ASN A 41 0.82 -5.21 -31.88
C ASN A 41 -0.07 -4.00 -31.58
N TYR A 42 -1.38 -4.24 -31.37
CA TYR A 42 -2.30 -3.19 -30.95
C TYR A 42 -1.93 -2.63 -29.57
N ILE A 43 -1.63 -3.50 -28.59
CA ILE A 43 -1.21 -3.07 -27.25
C ILE A 43 0.08 -2.24 -27.33
N PHE A 44 1.08 -2.67 -28.11
CA PHE A 44 2.34 -1.93 -28.26
C PHE A 44 2.12 -0.55 -28.91
N ALA A 45 1.23 -0.47 -29.90
CA ALA A 45 0.84 0.81 -30.52
C ALA A 45 0.09 1.72 -29.52
N ALA A 46 -0.80 1.16 -28.70
CA ALA A 46 -1.48 1.89 -27.64
C ALA A 46 -0.49 2.40 -26.58
N THR A 47 0.48 1.58 -26.16
CA THR A 47 1.56 1.97 -25.26
C THR A 47 2.34 3.18 -25.81
N GLN A 48 2.76 3.13 -27.08
CA GLN A 48 3.42 4.26 -27.74
C GLN A 48 2.54 5.52 -27.74
N ARG A 49 1.25 5.36 -28.02
CA ARG A 49 0.32 6.49 -28.10
C ARG A 49 0.18 7.23 -26.77
N TRP A 50 0.22 6.53 -25.64
CA TRP A 50 0.10 7.18 -24.33
C TRP A 50 1.42 7.76 -23.83
N MET A 51 2.55 7.11 -24.16
CA MET A 51 3.87 7.58 -23.74
C MET A 51 4.46 8.67 -24.63
N ASN A 52 4.01 8.78 -25.88
CA ASN A 52 4.42 9.83 -26.80
C ASN A 52 3.22 10.24 -27.69
N PRO A 53 2.23 10.94 -27.11
CA PRO A 53 0.97 11.20 -27.81
C PRO A 53 1.17 12.07 -29.02
N LYS A 54 0.75 11.54 -30.18
CA LYS A 54 0.88 12.19 -31.49
C LYS A 54 2.32 12.58 -31.82
N ASN A 55 3.32 11.84 -31.31
CA ASN A 55 4.74 12.11 -31.48
C ASN A 55 5.18 13.50 -30.99
N LYS A 56 4.52 14.04 -29.95
CA LYS A 56 4.84 15.36 -29.38
C LYS A 56 6.02 15.36 -28.41
N GLY A 57 6.57 14.20 -28.08
CA GLY A 57 7.67 14.03 -27.13
C GLY A 57 7.20 13.57 -25.74
N LEU A 58 8.15 13.11 -24.93
CA LEU A 58 7.89 12.49 -23.62
C LEU A 58 7.23 13.45 -22.62
N ALA A 59 7.51 14.75 -22.70
CA ALA A 59 6.89 15.77 -21.83
C ALA A 59 5.36 15.86 -21.96
N HIS A 60 4.78 15.24 -23.00
CA HIS A 60 3.33 15.15 -23.17
C HIS A 60 2.77 13.76 -22.87
N GLY A 61 3.63 12.78 -22.60
CA GLY A 61 3.26 11.40 -22.31
C GLY A 61 3.16 11.12 -20.82
N ILE A 62 2.80 9.88 -20.50
CA ILE A 62 2.79 9.37 -19.13
C ILE A 62 4.18 8.89 -18.68
N ASP A 63 4.41 8.92 -17.37
CA ASP A 63 5.69 8.54 -16.74
C ASP A 63 5.79 7.05 -16.39
N GLY A 64 4.75 6.25 -16.62
CA GLY A 64 4.75 4.87 -16.20
C GLY A 64 3.41 4.16 -16.39
N TRP A 65 3.36 2.90 -15.96
CA TRP A 65 2.21 2.02 -16.10
C TRP A 65 1.98 1.23 -14.81
N ARG A 66 0.72 1.18 -14.38
CA ARG A 66 0.20 0.17 -13.45
C ARG A 66 -0.51 -0.90 -14.25
N LEU A 67 -0.08 -2.15 -14.12
CA LEU A 67 -0.55 -3.27 -14.91
C LEU A 67 -1.59 -4.08 -14.13
N ASP A 68 -2.82 -4.04 -14.63
CA ASP A 68 -3.96 -4.80 -14.13
C ASP A 68 -3.81 -6.29 -14.41
N VAL A 69 -4.18 -7.13 -13.44
CA VAL A 69 -4.20 -8.61 -13.54
C VAL A 69 -2.98 -9.20 -14.26
N ALA A 70 -1.78 -8.66 -13.99
CA ALA A 70 -0.58 -8.97 -14.77
C ALA A 70 -0.23 -10.47 -14.78
N PHE A 71 -0.62 -11.18 -13.73
CA PHE A 71 -0.46 -12.63 -13.58
C PHE A 71 -1.30 -13.48 -14.55
N CYS A 72 -2.28 -12.89 -15.23
CA CYS A 72 -3.05 -13.56 -16.28
C CYS A 72 -2.30 -13.65 -17.61
N VAL A 73 -1.23 -12.86 -17.80
CA VAL A 73 -0.46 -12.79 -19.05
C VAL A 73 0.92 -13.40 -18.87
N LYS A 74 1.35 -14.27 -19.79
CA LYS A 74 2.63 -14.98 -19.68
C LYS A 74 3.85 -14.04 -19.75
N HIS A 75 4.87 -14.36 -18.96
CA HIS A 75 6.16 -13.65 -18.85
C HIS A 75 6.81 -13.20 -20.18
N PRO A 76 6.87 -14.00 -21.27
CA PRO A 76 7.55 -13.55 -22.50
C PRO A 76 6.93 -12.29 -23.11
N PHE A 77 5.62 -12.08 -22.95
CA PHE A 77 4.95 -10.86 -23.36
C PHE A 77 5.46 -9.66 -22.57
N TRP A 78 5.52 -9.77 -21.24
CA TRP A 78 6.00 -8.68 -20.36
C TRP A 78 7.45 -8.33 -20.63
N LYS A 79 8.31 -9.31 -20.89
CA LYS A 79 9.71 -9.07 -21.28
C LYS A 79 9.84 -8.30 -22.57
N ALA A 80 9.03 -8.64 -23.56
CA ALA A 80 9.00 -7.91 -24.83
C ALA A 80 8.39 -6.51 -24.67
N TRP A 81 7.34 -6.38 -23.85
CA TRP A 81 6.66 -5.12 -23.60
C TRP A 81 7.55 -4.14 -22.82
N ARG A 82 8.28 -4.59 -21.80
CA ARG A 82 9.27 -3.76 -21.10
C ARG A 82 10.31 -3.19 -22.06
N LYS A 83 10.87 -4.01 -22.95
CA LYS A 83 11.85 -3.55 -23.95
C LYS A 83 11.27 -2.44 -24.84
N HIS A 84 10.00 -2.57 -25.23
CA HIS A 84 9.30 -1.54 -26.01
C HIS A 84 9.06 -0.27 -25.19
N VAL A 85 8.58 -0.38 -23.96
CA VAL A 85 8.36 0.76 -23.07
C VAL A 85 9.65 1.53 -22.81
N LYS A 86 10.72 0.82 -22.43
CA LYS A 86 12.01 1.42 -22.10
C LYS A 86 12.75 1.98 -23.32
N SER A 87 12.44 1.53 -24.55
CA SER A 87 12.97 2.15 -25.77
C SER A 87 12.32 3.50 -26.09
N ILE A 88 11.09 3.73 -25.58
CA ILE A 88 10.38 5.01 -25.70
C ILE A 88 10.83 5.95 -24.58
N ASN A 89 10.75 5.49 -23.33
CA ASN A 89 11.16 6.24 -22.15
C ASN A 89 11.90 5.31 -21.16
N PRO A 90 13.24 5.42 -21.05
CA PRO A 90 14.05 4.63 -20.12
C PRO A 90 13.63 4.80 -18.64
N GLU A 91 13.09 5.97 -18.28
CA GLU A 91 12.67 6.31 -16.92
C GLU A 91 11.22 5.88 -16.61
N ALA A 92 10.50 5.28 -17.57
CA ALA A 92 9.10 4.91 -17.36
C ALA A 92 8.93 3.88 -16.23
N TYR A 93 8.19 4.21 -15.18
CA TYR A 93 8.00 3.34 -14.02
C TYR A 93 6.97 2.23 -14.28
N LEU A 94 7.34 0.97 -14.07
CA LEU A 94 6.47 -0.19 -14.34
C LEU A 94 6.12 -0.93 -13.06
N THR A 95 4.87 -0.82 -12.63
CA THR A 95 4.34 -1.52 -11.46
C THR A 95 3.22 -2.47 -11.86
N ALA A 96 3.12 -3.63 -11.20
CA ALA A 96 2.07 -4.61 -11.46
C ALA A 96 1.21 -4.85 -10.23
N GLU A 97 -0.08 -5.08 -10.47
CA GLU A 97 -0.97 -5.67 -9.48
C GLU A 97 -0.78 -7.19 -9.47
N ILE A 98 -0.17 -7.68 -8.38
CA ILE A 98 -0.03 -9.11 -8.15
C ILE A 98 -0.34 -9.37 -6.66
N VAL A 99 -1.49 -9.97 -6.40
CA VAL A 99 -1.90 -10.37 -5.04
C VAL A 99 -1.69 -11.86 -4.87
N ASP A 100 -0.45 -12.25 -4.61
CA ASP A 100 -0.10 -13.65 -4.38
C ASP A 100 1.10 -13.76 -3.42
N LYS A 101 1.51 -14.98 -3.12
CA LYS A 101 2.69 -15.24 -2.29
C LYS A 101 3.95 -14.65 -2.91
N PRO A 102 4.88 -14.11 -2.11
CA PRO A 102 6.06 -13.42 -2.63
C PRO A 102 6.90 -14.26 -3.62
N GLU A 103 6.94 -15.59 -3.46
CA GLU A 103 7.70 -16.49 -4.35
C GLU A 103 7.14 -16.54 -5.78
N LYS A 104 5.84 -16.27 -5.95
CA LYS A 104 5.20 -16.19 -7.27
C LYS A 104 5.27 -14.80 -7.88
N VAL A 105 5.44 -13.76 -7.07
CA VAL A 105 5.70 -12.40 -7.56
C VAL A 105 7.15 -12.27 -8.04
N LYS A 106 8.09 -12.88 -7.31
CA LYS A 106 9.54 -12.78 -7.59
C LYS A 106 9.96 -12.94 -9.06
N PRO A 107 9.42 -13.88 -9.86
CA PRO A 107 9.79 -14.01 -11.27
C PRO A 107 9.57 -12.75 -12.11
N TYR A 108 8.62 -11.89 -11.75
CA TYR A 108 8.34 -10.63 -12.45
C TYR A 108 9.33 -9.49 -12.10
N MET A 109 10.10 -9.64 -11.02
CA MET A 109 10.97 -8.60 -10.44
C MET A 109 12.45 -8.86 -10.69
N GLN A 110 12.81 -9.45 -11.84
CA GLN A 110 14.20 -9.78 -12.19
C GLN A 110 14.89 -8.67 -13.01
N GLY A 111 14.22 -7.53 -13.22
CA GLY A 111 14.72 -6.40 -14.00
C GLY A 111 14.43 -6.47 -15.50
N ASP A 112 13.82 -7.56 -15.96
CA ASP A 112 13.43 -7.80 -17.36
C ASP A 112 11.91 -7.72 -17.61
N GLU A 113 11.09 -7.55 -16.56
CA GLU A 113 9.63 -7.34 -16.67
C GLU A 113 9.19 -6.05 -15.96
N PHE A 114 9.00 -6.07 -14.64
CA PHE A 114 8.50 -4.91 -13.89
C PHE A 114 9.60 -4.29 -13.01
N ASP A 115 9.42 -3.01 -12.67
CA ASP A 115 10.27 -2.29 -11.72
C ASP A 115 9.82 -2.55 -10.28
N ALA A 116 8.52 -2.78 -10.07
CA ALA A 116 7.85 -2.84 -8.78
C ALA A 116 6.52 -3.63 -8.81
N GLU A 117 5.96 -3.87 -7.63
CA GLU A 117 4.59 -4.33 -7.43
C GLU A 117 3.77 -3.37 -6.54
N MET A 118 2.45 -3.55 -6.56
CA MET A 118 1.58 -3.17 -5.45
C MET A 118 1.84 -4.12 -4.28
N ASN A 119 2.48 -3.61 -3.22
CA ASN A 119 3.00 -4.42 -2.10
C ASN A 119 1.89 -4.88 -1.13
N TYR A 120 1.00 -5.75 -1.57
CA TYR A 120 -0.05 -6.29 -0.70
C TYR A 120 0.51 -7.11 0.46
N ASN A 121 1.65 -7.79 0.28
CA ASN A 121 2.31 -8.52 1.37
C ASN A 121 2.79 -7.58 2.50
N PHE A 122 3.23 -6.36 2.17
CA PHE A 122 3.45 -5.30 3.16
C PHE A 122 2.15 -4.87 3.85
N ALA A 123 1.05 -4.69 3.09
CA ALA A 123 -0.24 -4.31 3.63
C ALA A 123 -0.76 -5.37 4.64
N PHE A 124 -0.61 -6.66 4.30
CA PHE A 124 -1.02 -7.78 5.14
C PHE A 124 -0.26 -7.82 6.46
N ALA A 125 1.08 -7.79 6.41
CA ALA A 125 1.91 -7.76 7.61
C ALA A 125 1.62 -6.52 8.47
N SER A 126 1.41 -5.36 7.82
CA SER A 126 1.11 -4.10 8.52
C SER A 126 -0.26 -4.14 9.21
N ALA A 127 -1.30 -4.65 8.55
CA ALA A 127 -2.62 -4.77 9.17
C ALA A 127 -2.61 -5.72 10.37
N GLU A 128 -1.93 -6.87 10.22
CA GLU A 128 -1.80 -7.88 11.26
C GLU A 128 -0.95 -7.40 12.46
N PHE A 129 -0.05 -6.44 12.28
CA PHE A 129 0.71 -5.84 13.39
C PHE A 129 -0.03 -4.65 14.00
N PHE A 130 -0.40 -3.64 13.21
CA PHE A 130 -0.91 -2.37 13.74
C PHE A 130 -2.37 -2.44 14.20
N PHE A 131 -3.20 -3.25 13.55
CA PHE A 131 -4.66 -3.17 13.70
C PHE A 131 -5.25 -4.39 14.38
N ASP A 132 -4.77 -5.59 14.07
CA ASP A 132 -5.39 -6.82 14.57
C ASP A 132 -5.51 -6.83 16.11
N PRO A 133 -6.58 -7.46 16.64
CA PRO A 133 -6.76 -7.59 18.07
C PRO A 133 -5.64 -8.44 18.68
N PRO A 134 -5.32 -8.29 19.98
CA PRO A 134 -4.24 -9.03 20.63
C PRO A 134 -4.30 -10.56 20.46
N SER A 135 -5.49 -11.13 20.22
CA SER A 135 -5.67 -12.57 19.99
C SER A 135 -5.19 -13.07 18.63
N THR A 136 -5.06 -12.19 17.62
CA THR A 136 -4.64 -12.57 16.26
C THR A 136 -3.46 -11.76 15.73
N ARG A 137 -3.10 -10.68 16.42
CA ARG A 137 -1.97 -9.80 16.08
C ARG A 137 -0.66 -10.57 16.06
N ILE A 138 0.17 -10.29 15.06
CA ILE A 138 1.55 -10.81 14.99
C ILE A 138 2.48 -10.02 15.90
N SER A 139 3.55 -10.65 16.38
CA SER A 139 4.53 -9.99 17.25
C SER A 139 5.40 -8.99 16.48
N ALA A 140 6.14 -8.12 17.19
CA ALA A 140 7.09 -7.19 16.56
C ALA A 140 8.22 -7.93 15.82
N SER A 141 8.70 -9.04 16.38
CA SER A 141 9.68 -9.94 15.75
C SER A 141 9.15 -10.57 14.47
N GLU A 142 7.92 -11.09 14.47
CA GLU A 142 7.31 -11.68 13.25
C GLU A 142 7.07 -10.60 12.17
N PHE A 143 6.63 -9.42 12.58
CA PHE A 143 6.47 -8.28 11.68
C PHE A 143 7.80 -7.89 11.02
N ASP A 144 8.87 -7.76 11.80
CA ASP A 144 10.21 -7.51 11.26
C ASP A 144 10.68 -8.62 10.33
N GLU A 145 10.51 -9.89 10.71
CA GLU A 145 10.92 -11.04 9.89
C GLU A 145 10.24 -11.01 8.51
N ARG A 146 8.92 -10.82 8.47
CA ARG A 146 8.15 -10.77 7.22
C ARG A 146 8.59 -9.60 6.35
N LEU A 147 8.79 -8.43 6.95
CA LEU A 147 9.22 -7.26 6.19
C LEU A 147 10.67 -7.37 5.71
N ARG A 148 11.56 -7.95 6.52
CA ARG A 148 12.94 -8.26 6.15
C ARG A 148 13.00 -9.25 5.01
N TYR A 149 12.13 -10.27 5.03
CA TYR A 149 11.98 -11.20 3.92
C TYR A 149 11.62 -10.47 2.62
N LEU A 150 10.60 -9.60 2.64
CA LEU A 150 10.19 -8.82 1.46
C LEU A 150 11.31 -7.90 0.95
N ARG A 151 12.06 -7.23 1.85
CA ARG A 151 13.20 -6.38 1.46
C ARG A 151 14.32 -7.16 0.77
N ASN A 152 14.57 -8.40 1.20
CA ASN A 152 15.67 -9.22 0.72
C ASN A 152 15.30 -10.19 -0.41
N LEU A 153 14.02 -10.28 -0.75
CA LEU A 153 13.50 -11.27 -1.71
C LEU A 153 13.96 -11.00 -3.15
N TYR A 154 14.00 -9.72 -3.52
CA TYR A 154 14.22 -9.24 -4.88
C TYR A 154 15.67 -8.74 -5.09
N PRO A 155 16.14 -8.63 -6.35
CA PRO A 155 17.38 -7.95 -6.66
C PRO A 155 17.43 -6.52 -6.07
N LYS A 156 18.64 -6.03 -5.79
CA LYS A 156 18.86 -4.70 -5.22
C LYS A 156 18.13 -3.64 -6.05
N GLY A 157 17.40 -2.76 -5.36
CA GLY A 157 16.65 -1.64 -5.96
C GLY A 157 15.14 -1.86 -6.09
N VAL A 158 14.65 -3.10 -6.22
CA VAL A 158 13.21 -3.35 -6.35
C VAL A 158 12.46 -2.92 -5.09
N ALA A 159 12.93 -3.35 -3.91
CA ALA A 159 12.28 -3.03 -2.65
C ALA A 159 12.23 -1.51 -2.36
N SER A 160 13.12 -0.69 -2.95
CA SER A 160 13.09 0.78 -2.79
C SER A 160 12.02 1.46 -3.63
N VAL A 161 11.49 0.79 -4.67
CA VAL A 161 10.50 1.37 -5.59
C VAL A 161 9.14 0.70 -5.51
N THR A 162 9.04 -0.46 -4.85
CA THR A 162 7.77 -1.16 -4.59
C THR A 162 6.74 -0.29 -3.85
N GLN A 163 5.46 -0.35 -4.26
CA GLN A 163 4.39 0.52 -3.76
C GLN A 163 3.80 -0.01 -2.45
N ASN A 164 4.22 0.59 -1.33
CA ASN A 164 3.73 0.28 0.00
C ASN A 164 2.34 0.92 0.21
N LEU A 165 1.29 0.16 -0.09
CA LEU A 165 -0.11 0.52 0.13
C LEU A 165 -0.68 -0.10 1.41
N MET A 166 -1.85 0.36 1.83
CA MET A 166 -2.72 -0.38 2.78
C MET A 166 -4.01 -0.88 2.11
N GLY A 167 -4.52 -0.13 1.14
CA GLY A 167 -5.72 -0.46 0.39
C GLY A 167 -5.75 0.22 -0.96
N SER A 168 -6.76 -0.12 -1.75
CA SER A 168 -6.96 0.38 -3.11
C SER A 168 -8.46 0.45 -3.43
N HIS A 169 -8.78 0.53 -4.71
CA HIS A 169 -10.15 0.43 -5.21
C HIS A 169 -10.68 -1.02 -5.23
N ASP A 170 -9.86 -2.00 -4.87
CA ASP A 170 -10.20 -3.45 -4.83
C ASP A 170 -10.12 -4.02 -3.39
N SER A 171 -10.09 -3.13 -2.39
CA SER A 171 -10.16 -3.47 -0.97
C SER A 171 -11.09 -2.50 -0.25
N ASN A 172 -11.48 -2.85 0.98
CA ASN A 172 -12.02 -1.84 1.90
C ASN A 172 -10.98 -0.74 2.19
N ARG A 173 -11.47 0.45 2.55
CA ARG A 173 -10.60 1.58 2.96
C ARG A 173 -9.88 1.26 4.26
N ILE A 174 -8.70 1.85 4.48
CA ILE A 174 -7.94 1.68 5.74
C ILE A 174 -8.78 1.98 6.98
N ALA A 175 -9.61 3.03 6.95
CA ALA A 175 -10.51 3.37 8.04
C ALA A 175 -11.48 2.22 8.34
N SER A 176 -12.08 1.62 7.31
CA SER A 176 -13.02 0.51 7.47
C SER A 176 -12.33 -0.82 7.80
N LEU A 177 -11.11 -1.05 7.32
CA LEU A 177 -10.24 -2.15 7.75
C LEU A 177 -9.99 -2.07 9.26
N ILE A 178 -9.66 -0.89 9.78
CA ILE A 178 -9.45 -0.67 11.21
C ILE A 178 -10.76 -0.86 12.00
N VAL A 179 -11.87 -0.27 11.56
CA VAL A 179 -13.19 -0.42 12.20
C VAL A 179 -13.61 -1.89 12.33
N ASN A 180 -13.25 -2.69 11.34
CA ASN A 180 -13.54 -4.11 11.25
C ASN A 180 -12.32 -4.99 11.57
N ARG A 181 -11.32 -4.47 12.28
CA ARG A 181 -10.16 -5.26 12.71
C ARG A 181 -10.62 -6.51 13.48
N GLY A 182 -10.07 -7.67 13.12
CA GLY A 182 -10.43 -8.96 13.72
C GLY A 182 -11.62 -9.71 13.09
N ILE A 183 -12.29 -9.20 12.04
CA ILE A 183 -13.32 -9.99 11.32
C ILE A 183 -12.72 -11.17 10.53
N GLY A 184 -11.43 -11.12 10.26
CA GLY A 184 -10.68 -12.09 9.47
C GLY A 184 -9.25 -11.60 9.23
N LYS A 185 -8.40 -12.47 8.68
CA LYS A 185 -7.01 -12.12 8.36
C LYS A 185 -6.92 -11.44 7.00
N TYR A 186 -6.36 -10.24 6.94
CA TYR A 186 -6.27 -9.48 5.68
C TYR A 186 -5.45 -10.22 4.61
N GLY A 187 -4.39 -10.92 5.04
CA GLY A 187 -3.56 -11.74 4.15
C GLY A 187 -4.21 -13.01 3.61
N ASP A 188 -5.36 -13.45 4.14
CA ASP A 188 -6.18 -14.49 3.51
C ASP A 188 -7.06 -13.86 2.42
N TRP A 189 -6.40 -13.29 1.41
CA TRP A 189 -6.99 -12.30 0.50
C TRP A 189 -8.32 -12.76 -0.12
N GLY A 190 -8.40 -13.97 -0.67
CA GLY A 190 -9.62 -14.46 -1.31
C GLY A 190 -10.80 -14.56 -0.33
N LYS A 191 -10.55 -15.02 0.90
CA LYS A 191 -11.59 -15.10 1.94
C LYS A 191 -11.93 -13.71 2.48
N TYR A 192 -10.92 -12.88 2.73
CA TYR A 192 -11.09 -11.52 3.26
C TYR A 192 -11.83 -10.62 2.27
N TYR A 193 -11.57 -10.78 0.97
CA TYR A 193 -12.24 -10.05 -0.10
C TYR A 193 -13.76 -10.22 -0.01
N GLU A 194 -14.24 -11.45 0.18
CA GLU A 194 -15.67 -11.73 0.39
C GLU A 194 -16.16 -11.23 1.75
N LEU A 195 -15.40 -11.45 2.83
CA LEU A 195 -15.77 -11.00 4.18
C LEU A 195 -15.94 -9.47 4.30
N SER A 196 -15.23 -8.71 3.48
CA SER A 196 -15.23 -7.25 3.52
C SER A 196 -16.29 -6.60 2.63
N LYS A 197 -17.11 -7.38 1.92
CA LYS A 197 -18.29 -6.88 1.19
C LYS A 197 -19.46 -6.70 2.16
N ALA A 198 -19.81 -5.45 2.47
CA ALA A 198 -20.88 -5.17 3.43
C ALA A 198 -22.26 -5.66 2.97
N ALA A 199 -22.49 -5.77 1.66
CA ALA A 199 -23.72 -6.33 1.11
C ALA A 199 -23.90 -7.83 1.44
N ASP A 200 -22.80 -8.57 1.54
CA ASP A 200 -22.78 -10.02 1.75
C ASP A 200 -22.48 -10.42 3.20
N ASN A 201 -22.08 -9.44 4.04
CA ASN A 201 -21.74 -9.64 5.44
C ASN A 201 -22.51 -8.66 6.35
N PRO A 202 -23.61 -9.10 7.00
CA PRO A 202 -24.40 -8.22 7.87
C PRO A 202 -23.67 -7.79 9.14
N ASP A 203 -22.60 -8.49 9.54
CA ASP A 203 -21.78 -8.13 10.70
C ASP A 203 -20.71 -7.07 10.37
N TYR A 204 -20.54 -6.74 9.08
CA TYR A 204 -19.59 -5.71 8.65
C TYR A 204 -20.07 -4.32 9.07
N LYS A 205 -19.23 -3.62 9.82
CA LYS A 205 -19.54 -2.29 10.34
C LYS A 205 -19.24 -1.23 9.28
N VAL A 206 -20.29 -0.59 8.77
CA VAL A 206 -20.23 0.48 7.76
C VAL A 206 -20.15 1.90 8.35
N ARG A 207 -19.79 2.01 9.64
CA ARG A 207 -19.72 3.30 10.34
C ARG A 207 -18.40 4.04 10.11
N LYS A 208 -18.40 5.35 10.36
CA LYS A 208 -17.21 6.21 10.45
C LYS A 208 -16.27 5.69 11.56
N PRO A 209 -14.93 5.77 11.37
CA PRO A 209 -13.98 5.45 12.44
C PRO A 209 -14.13 6.41 13.63
N ASN A 210 -13.89 5.90 14.84
CA ASN A 210 -13.86 6.72 16.05
C ASN A 210 -12.46 7.30 16.30
N ALA A 211 -12.29 8.12 17.35
CA ALA A 211 -11.02 8.77 17.65
C ALA A 211 -9.85 7.78 17.89
N GLU A 212 -10.09 6.67 18.59
CA GLU A 212 -9.08 5.65 18.85
C GLU A 212 -8.61 4.97 17.55
N GLU A 213 -9.54 4.74 16.62
CA GLU A 213 -9.27 4.11 15.32
C GLU A 213 -8.50 5.05 14.39
N ILE A 214 -8.75 6.36 14.48
CA ILE A 214 -7.95 7.37 13.80
C ILE A 214 -6.51 7.37 14.34
N VAL A 215 -6.29 7.16 15.64
CA VAL A 215 -4.94 7.04 16.21
C VAL A 215 -4.19 5.84 15.61
N LEU A 216 -4.86 4.69 15.42
CA LEU A 216 -4.25 3.53 14.76
C LEU A 216 -3.85 3.84 13.32
N GLN A 217 -4.71 4.54 12.57
CA GLN A 217 -4.38 4.98 11.21
C GLN A 217 -3.17 5.92 11.20
N LYS A 218 -3.11 6.88 12.12
CA LYS A 218 -1.97 7.81 12.25
C LYS A 218 -0.66 7.08 12.53
N LEU A 219 -0.65 6.08 13.42
CA LEU A 219 0.53 5.26 13.70
C LEU A 219 1.00 4.50 12.45
N PHE A 220 0.07 3.87 11.72
CA PHE A 220 0.43 3.23 10.46
C PHE A 220 0.99 4.22 9.43
N VAL A 221 0.43 5.43 9.32
CA VAL A 221 0.94 6.46 8.39
C VAL A 221 2.35 6.91 8.77
N ILE A 222 2.67 7.00 10.07
CA ILE A 222 4.04 7.26 10.52
C ILE A 222 4.97 6.19 9.98
N PHE A 223 4.62 4.91 10.18
CA PHE A 223 5.39 3.79 9.66
C PHE A 223 5.49 3.81 8.13
N GLN A 224 4.36 3.91 7.41
CA GLN A 224 4.31 3.89 5.95
C GLN A 224 5.22 4.96 5.33
N MET A 225 5.22 6.18 5.90
CA MET A 225 5.99 7.31 5.36
C MET A 225 7.49 7.25 5.73
N THR A 226 7.86 6.50 6.76
CA THR A 226 9.26 6.35 7.21
C THR A 226 9.91 5.05 6.77
N TYR A 227 9.10 4.06 6.36
CA TYR A 227 9.56 2.77 5.90
C TYR A 227 10.25 2.83 4.52
N TYR A 228 10.99 1.77 4.21
CA TYR A 228 11.70 1.55 2.94
C TYR A 228 10.73 1.21 1.80
N GLY A 229 10.91 1.80 0.63
CA GLY A 229 9.99 1.66 -0.51
C GLY A 229 9.21 2.94 -0.81
N ALA A 230 8.22 2.85 -1.70
CA ALA A 230 7.41 3.99 -2.17
C ALA A 230 6.01 3.99 -1.51
N PRO A 231 5.69 4.93 -0.61
CA PRO A 231 4.37 5.01 0.01
C PRO A 231 3.27 5.28 -1.02
N MET A 232 2.15 4.56 -0.94
CA MET A 232 0.96 4.78 -1.77
C MET A 232 -0.23 5.16 -0.88
N ILE A 233 -0.88 6.27 -1.20
CA ILE A 233 -2.12 6.74 -0.55
C ILE A 233 -3.28 6.52 -1.51
N TYR A 234 -4.37 5.91 -1.03
CA TYR A 234 -5.62 5.81 -1.78
C TYR A 234 -6.47 7.06 -1.51
N TYR A 235 -6.99 7.69 -2.57
CA TYR A 235 -7.67 9.00 -2.46
C TYR A 235 -8.76 8.98 -1.39
N GLY A 236 -8.79 10.00 -0.53
CA GLY A 236 -9.80 10.09 0.51
C GLY A 236 -9.39 9.47 1.85
N ASP A 237 -8.41 8.57 1.88
CA ASP A 237 -7.93 7.99 3.13
C ASP A 237 -7.27 9.06 4.02
N GLU A 238 -6.62 10.06 3.41
CA GLU A 238 -6.00 11.19 4.10
C GLU A 238 -7.00 12.15 4.75
N VAL A 239 -8.24 12.16 4.27
CA VAL A 239 -9.35 12.94 4.86
C VAL A 239 -10.29 12.07 5.70
N GLY A 240 -9.96 10.79 5.90
CA GLY A 240 -10.71 9.88 6.77
C GLY A 240 -11.97 9.28 6.15
N MET A 241 -12.02 9.16 4.82
CA MET A 241 -13.11 8.43 4.16
C MET A 241 -13.15 6.96 4.61
N TRP A 242 -14.36 6.42 4.74
CA TRP A 242 -14.62 5.02 5.06
C TRP A 242 -15.52 4.38 3.99
N GLY A 243 -15.38 3.07 3.82
CA GLY A 243 -16.09 2.28 2.83
C GLY A 243 -15.68 0.81 2.93
N ALA A 244 -16.65 -0.08 2.78
CA ALA A 244 -16.41 -1.52 2.65
C ALA A 244 -15.65 -1.83 1.35
N ASN A 245 -15.54 -3.10 0.97
CA ASN A 245 -14.95 -3.49 -0.30
C ASN A 245 -15.78 -2.97 -1.51
N ASP A 246 -15.31 -3.21 -2.74
CA ASP A 246 -15.97 -2.78 -3.99
C ASP A 246 -17.49 -3.09 -3.94
N PRO A 247 -18.38 -2.10 -4.19
CA PRO A 247 -18.11 -0.72 -4.65
C PRO A 247 -17.97 0.35 -3.57
N ASP A 248 -18.11 0.02 -2.30
CA ASP A 248 -18.21 1.02 -1.22
C ASP A 248 -16.89 1.78 -0.98
N CYS A 249 -15.75 1.23 -1.37
CA CYS A 249 -14.46 1.93 -1.31
C CYS A 249 -14.31 3.03 -2.38
N ARG A 250 -15.19 3.06 -3.39
CA ARG A 250 -15.13 3.95 -4.57
C ARG A 250 -16.10 5.15 -4.46
N LYS A 251 -16.45 5.56 -3.23
CA LYS A 251 -17.28 6.74 -2.96
C LYS A 251 -16.70 8.01 -3.61
N PRO A 252 -17.55 8.98 -4.02
CA PRO A 252 -17.08 10.29 -4.45
C PRO A 252 -16.17 10.93 -3.40
N MET A 253 -15.11 11.61 -3.84
CA MET A 253 -14.21 12.35 -2.95
C MET A 253 -14.99 13.41 -2.15
N ILE A 254 -14.59 13.59 -0.89
CA ILE A 254 -15.12 14.64 -0.02
C ILE A 254 -14.31 15.93 -0.23
N TRP A 255 -14.98 17.01 -0.59
CA TRP A 255 -14.40 18.34 -0.77
C TRP A 255 -14.91 19.30 0.30
N ASP A 256 -14.10 20.26 0.74
CA ASP A 256 -14.44 21.19 1.82
C ASP A 256 -15.43 22.28 1.40
N ASP A 257 -15.63 22.48 0.10
CA ASP A 257 -16.55 23.45 -0.49
C ASP A 257 -17.93 22.85 -0.82
N LEU A 258 -18.15 21.58 -0.50
CA LEU A 258 -19.42 20.87 -0.73
C LEU A 258 -20.07 20.41 0.57
N GLU A 259 -21.40 20.40 0.58
CA GLU A 259 -22.21 19.86 1.67
C GLU A 259 -22.65 18.43 1.34
N TYR A 260 -22.52 17.53 2.32
CA TYR A 260 -22.88 16.13 2.19
C TYR A 260 -23.93 15.76 3.22
N ALA A 261 -24.88 14.90 2.84
CA ALA A 261 -25.80 14.32 3.80
C ALA A 261 -25.08 13.30 4.69
N ASP A 262 -25.47 13.22 5.96
CA ASP A 262 -25.00 12.20 6.88
C ASP A 262 -25.34 10.79 6.37
N GLU A 263 -24.44 9.84 6.61
CA GLU A 263 -24.72 8.42 6.37
C GLU A 263 -25.52 7.83 7.53
N VAL A 264 -26.73 7.33 7.24
CA VAL A 264 -27.71 6.89 8.25
C VAL A 264 -28.23 5.47 8.04
N SER A 265 -27.79 4.75 7.01
CA SER A 265 -28.34 3.44 6.65
C SER A 265 -27.31 2.33 6.80
N ASN A 266 -27.78 1.15 7.19
CA ASN A 266 -27.06 -0.13 7.08
C ASN A 266 -27.29 -0.74 5.69
N PRO A 267 -26.50 -1.77 5.29
CA PRO A 267 -26.67 -2.46 4.01
C PRO A 267 -28.06 -3.08 3.81
N ASP A 268 -28.71 -3.53 4.88
CA ASP A 268 -30.08 -4.10 4.86
C ASP A 268 -31.20 -3.03 4.75
N GLY A 269 -30.83 -1.75 4.63
CA GLY A 269 -31.75 -0.62 4.55
C GLY A 269 -32.27 -0.12 5.90
N SER A 270 -31.94 -0.79 7.02
CA SER A 270 -32.27 -0.30 8.36
C SER A 270 -31.50 0.98 8.69
N LYS A 271 -32.03 1.77 9.63
CA LYS A 271 -31.39 3.03 10.06
C LYS A 271 -30.39 2.78 11.19
N ARG A 272 -29.29 3.53 11.16
CA ARG A 272 -28.23 3.57 12.19
C ARG A 272 -28.00 5.00 12.65
N LYS A 273 -27.18 5.16 13.69
CA LYS A 273 -26.70 6.48 14.10
C LYS A 273 -26.05 7.19 12.91
N ALA A 274 -26.40 8.46 12.72
CA ALA A 274 -25.86 9.30 11.67
C ALA A 274 -24.34 9.48 11.84
N ASP A 275 -23.60 9.28 10.75
CA ASP A 275 -22.20 9.66 10.64
C ASP A 275 -22.05 10.84 9.68
N ALA A 276 -21.52 11.94 10.18
CA ALA A 276 -21.24 13.12 9.38
C ALA A 276 -20.16 12.83 8.33
N VAL A 277 -20.48 13.11 7.06
CA VAL A 277 -19.58 12.99 5.91
C VAL A 277 -18.85 14.31 5.73
N GLU A 278 -17.63 14.37 6.25
CA GLU A 278 -16.82 15.59 6.30
C GLU A 278 -15.34 15.24 6.30
N ILE A 279 -14.50 16.20 5.90
CA ILE A 279 -13.04 16.06 5.95
C ILE A 279 -12.56 16.00 7.40
N ASN A 280 -11.83 14.94 7.74
CA ASN A 280 -11.04 14.90 8.97
C ASN A 280 -9.77 15.75 8.81
N LYS A 281 -9.85 17.02 9.22
CA LYS A 281 -8.75 18.00 9.09
C LYS A 281 -7.50 17.63 9.90
N ASP A 282 -7.68 16.99 11.05
CA ASP A 282 -6.58 16.53 11.92
C ASP A 282 -5.81 15.37 11.27
N LEU A 283 -6.52 14.40 10.69
CA LEU A 283 -5.90 13.34 9.91
C LEU A 283 -5.21 13.89 8.65
N LEU A 284 -5.84 14.81 7.93
CA LEU A 284 -5.22 15.45 6.75
C LEU A 284 -3.93 16.19 7.13
N ALA A 285 -3.92 16.91 8.25
CA ALA A 285 -2.74 17.58 8.76
C ALA A 285 -1.63 16.57 9.13
N HIS A 286 -2.00 15.41 9.70
CA HIS A 286 -1.05 14.34 9.99
C HIS A 286 -0.41 13.76 8.74
N TYR A 287 -1.19 13.44 7.70
CA TYR A 287 -0.66 13.00 6.40
C TYR A 287 0.28 14.05 5.80
N LYS A 288 -0.12 15.33 5.79
CA LYS A 288 0.72 16.43 5.29
C LYS A 288 2.03 16.54 6.06
N LYS A 289 1.99 16.43 7.39
CA LYS A 289 3.19 16.42 8.24
C LYS A 289 4.12 15.28 7.87
N MET A 290 3.59 14.06 7.78
CA MET A 290 4.42 12.88 7.48
C MET A 290 5.00 12.89 6.06
N ILE A 291 4.26 13.41 5.09
CA ILE A 291 4.77 13.65 3.73
C ILE A 291 5.91 14.69 3.77
N ALA A 292 5.76 15.77 4.54
CA ALA A 292 6.81 16.79 4.69
C ALA A 292 8.07 16.21 5.34
N VAL A 293 7.93 15.45 6.44
CA VAL A 293 9.03 14.75 7.11
C VAL A 293 9.79 13.85 6.13
N ARG A 294 9.08 13.03 5.34
CA ARG A 294 9.72 12.17 4.34
C ARG A 294 10.44 12.99 3.27
N ASN A 295 9.82 14.05 2.73
CA ASN A 295 10.41 14.83 1.65
C ASN A 295 11.67 15.59 2.06
N GLN A 296 11.76 15.97 3.34
CA GLN A 296 12.90 16.69 3.93
C GLN A 296 14.06 15.77 4.35
N SER A 297 13.90 14.45 4.30
CA SER A 297 14.93 13.48 4.67
C SER A 297 15.35 12.59 3.50
N GLU A 298 16.62 12.68 3.10
CA GLU A 298 17.21 11.76 2.12
C GLU A 298 17.32 10.33 2.67
N ALA A 299 17.58 10.17 3.97
CA ALA A 299 17.59 8.88 4.64
C ALA A 299 16.23 8.17 4.54
N LEU A 300 15.12 8.88 4.76
CA LEU A 300 13.79 8.29 4.63
C LEU A 300 13.43 7.94 3.17
N LYS A 301 13.89 8.73 2.20
CA LYS A 301 13.63 8.49 0.77
C LYS A 301 14.50 7.38 0.17
N GLN A 302 15.79 7.37 0.46
CA GLN A 302 16.80 6.58 -0.26
C GLN A 302 17.68 5.71 0.66
N GLY A 303 17.65 5.96 1.97
CA GLY A 303 18.57 5.33 2.91
C GLY A 303 18.39 3.83 3.08
N SER A 304 19.43 3.19 3.62
CA SER A 304 19.41 1.80 4.09
C SER A 304 18.31 1.57 5.12
N PHE A 305 18.07 0.32 5.48
CA PHE A 305 17.14 -0.05 6.54
C PHE A 305 17.83 -1.03 7.49
N GLU A 306 17.89 -0.71 8.78
CA GLU A 306 18.40 -1.59 9.82
C GLU A 306 17.42 -1.67 10.98
N THR A 307 17.17 -2.88 11.48
CA THR A 307 16.30 -3.09 12.65
C THR A 307 17.16 -2.98 13.90
N LEU A 308 16.84 -2.03 14.79
CA LEU A 308 17.58 -1.79 16.03
C LEU A 308 16.98 -2.54 17.22
N LEU A 309 15.64 -2.56 17.33
CA LEU A 309 14.94 -3.18 18.45
C LEU A 309 13.59 -3.76 18.00
N VAL A 310 13.31 -4.98 18.45
CA VAL A 310 11.98 -5.58 18.48
C VAL A 310 11.70 -5.99 19.92
N ASP A 311 10.56 -5.54 20.46
CA ASP A 311 10.10 -5.94 21.80
C ASP A 311 8.68 -6.50 21.69
N ASP A 312 8.60 -7.83 21.64
CA ASP A 312 7.33 -8.56 21.54
C ASP A 312 6.44 -8.39 22.78
N ALA A 313 7.01 -8.14 23.95
CA ALA A 313 6.23 -8.00 25.18
C ALA A 313 5.52 -6.64 25.25
N ASN A 314 6.09 -5.62 24.61
CA ASN A 314 5.61 -4.24 24.66
C ASN A 314 5.14 -3.70 23.30
N ASP A 315 5.01 -4.55 22.28
CA ASP A 315 4.62 -4.16 20.91
C ASP A 315 5.47 -3.01 20.34
N VAL A 316 6.79 -3.02 20.57
CA VAL A 316 7.71 -1.99 20.09
C VAL A 316 8.50 -2.46 18.88
N PHE A 317 8.60 -1.59 17.87
CA PHE A 317 9.47 -1.77 16.72
C PHE A 317 10.31 -0.52 16.48
N VAL A 318 11.64 -0.67 16.43
CA VAL A 318 12.59 0.41 16.19
C VAL A 318 13.50 0.05 15.03
N PHE A 319 13.65 0.99 14.10
CA PHE A 319 14.57 0.84 12.97
C PHE A 319 15.29 2.14 12.66
N GLU A 320 16.40 2.02 11.95
CA GLU A 320 17.20 3.13 11.45
C GLU A 320 17.16 3.18 9.92
N ARG A 321 17.14 4.41 9.40
CA ARG A 321 17.38 4.74 7.99
C ARG A 321 18.64 5.58 7.90
N THR A 322 19.59 5.18 7.06
CA THR A 322 20.86 5.92 6.92
C THR A 322 21.14 6.21 5.45
N TYR A 323 21.48 7.46 5.12
CA TYR A 323 21.93 7.86 3.79
C TYR A 323 22.99 8.95 3.90
N ALA A 324 24.17 8.70 3.33
CA ALA A 324 25.34 9.55 3.50
C ALA A 324 25.58 9.86 4.99
N ASN A 325 25.50 11.13 5.40
CA ASN A 325 25.73 11.56 6.78
C ASN A 325 24.43 11.74 7.58
N GLN A 326 23.26 11.48 6.98
CA GLN A 326 21.97 11.58 7.66
C GLN A 326 21.54 10.22 8.21
N SER A 327 21.28 10.16 9.51
CA SER A 327 20.62 9.04 10.18
C SER A 327 19.23 9.46 10.68
N VAL A 328 18.26 8.55 10.57
CA VAL A 328 16.92 8.70 11.12
C VAL A 328 16.53 7.43 11.86
N ILE A 329 16.35 7.52 13.16
CA ILE A 329 15.83 6.44 14.01
C ILE A 329 14.33 6.64 14.21
N VAL A 330 13.56 5.60 13.91
CA VAL A 330 12.10 5.59 14.07
C VAL A 330 11.74 4.56 15.12
N ALA A 331 11.10 5.01 16.20
CA ALA A 331 10.68 4.15 17.30
C ALA A 331 9.15 4.16 17.41
N LEU A 332 8.52 3.02 17.21
CA LEU A 332 7.07 2.83 17.16
C LEU A 332 6.61 2.09 18.41
N ASN A 333 5.63 2.66 19.13
CA ASN A 333 4.92 1.98 20.22
C ASN A 333 3.52 1.61 19.76
N ASN A 334 3.31 0.33 19.49
CA ASN A 334 2.01 -0.21 19.10
C ASN A 334 1.22 -0.79 20.30
N SER A 335 1.68 -0.62 21.53
CA SER A 335 0.93 -1.00 22.73
C SER A 335 -0.11 0.07 23.12
N THR A 336 -0.93 -0.25 24.12
CA THR A 336 -1.91 0.67 24.73
C THR A 336 -1.38 1.36 25.99
N ALA A 337 -0.09 1.22 26.31
CA ALA A 337 0.56 1.84 27.46
C ALA A 337 1.79 2.64 27.04
N PRO A 338 2.21 3.64 27.82
CA PRO A 338 3.52 4.26 27.62
C PRO A 338 4.62 3.21 27.84
N VAL A 339 5.66 3.26 27.02
CA VAL A 339 6.81 2.35 27.12
C VAL A 339 8.10 3.15 27.17
N GLU A 340 9.07 2.66 27.93
CA GLU A 340 10.43 3.19 27.93
C GLU A 340 11.34 2.22 27.20
N VAL A 341 12.03 2.71 26.18
CA VAL A 341 12.90 1.87 25.34
C VAL A 341 14.34 2.34 25.45
N ASN A 342 15.26 1.39 25.53
CA ASN A 342 16.69 1.66 25.48
C ASN A 342 17.17 1.46 24.03
N ILE A 343 17.70 2.52 23.41
CA ILE A 343 18.23 2.50 22.04
C ILE A 343 19.65 3.04 22.11
N PRO A 344 20.67 2.16 22.24
CA PRO A 344 22.07 2.57 22.44
C PRO A 344 22.59 3.55 21.39
N GLU A 345 22.12 3.41 20.15
CA GLU A 345 22.50 4.24 19.00
C GLU A 345 22.19 5.72 19.22
N LEU A 346 21.22 6.06 20.08
CA LEU A 346 20.88 7.44 20.40
C LEU A 346 22.02 8.19 21.11
N ALA A 347 22.95 7.50 21.78
CA ALA A 347 24.09 8.14 22.43
C ALA A 347 25.16 8.64 21.44
N SER A 348 25.03 8.34 20.14
CA SER A 348 26.03 8.65 19.13
C SER A 348 25.96 10.10 18.59
N ALA A 349 24.85 10.80 18.78
CA ALA A 349 24.60 12.10 18.17
C ALA A 349 23.60 12.97 18.97
N SER A 350 23.43 14.21 18.51
CA SER A 350 22.28 15.06 18.84
C SER A 350 21.14 14.76 17.87
N TRP A 351 19.91 14.76 18.39
CA TRP A 351 18.73 14.37 17.63
C TRP A 351 17.62 15.42 17.71
N ASP A 352 16.93 15.61 16.59
CA ASP A 352 15.66 16.32 16.53
C ASP A 352 14.53 15.29 16.38
N ASP A 353 13.53 15.33 17.26
CA ASP A 353 12.28 14.60 17.06
C ASP A 353 11.35 15.40 16.14
N VAL A 354 11.45 15.13 14.84
CA VAL A 354 10.69 15.85 13.80
C VAL A 354 9.19 15.51 13.82
N LEU A 355 8.79 14.43 14.49
CA LEU A 355 7.39 14.11 14.71
C LEU A 355 6.81 14.88 15.90
N ASN A 356 7.57 15.04 16.97
CA ASN A 356 7.09 15.65 18.21
C ASN A 356 7.57 17.10 18.43
N ASN A 357 8.27 17.68 17.43
CA ASN A 357 8.80 19.04 17.44
C ASN A 357 9.73 19.32 18.63
N GLN A 358 10.58 18.35 18.96
CA GLN A 358 11.61 18.51 19.98
C GLN A 358 12.97 18.59 19.30
N THR A 359 13.84 19.47 19.79
CA THR A 359 15.14 19.73 19.15
C THR A 359 16.29 19.58 20.13
N ASN A 360 17.49 19.27 19.64
CA ASN A 360 18.72 19.14 20.44
C ASN A 360 18.57 18.11 21.58
N LEU A 361 17.90 16.99 21.31
CA LEU A 361 17.80 15.89 22.25
C LEU A 361 19.15 15.19 22.37
N GLN A 362 19.65 15.07 23.59
CA GLN A 362 20.87 14.34 23.90
C GLN A 362 20.56 13.14 24.78
N PHE A 363 21.14 12.00 24.40
CA PHE A 363 20.99 10.75 25.12
C PHE A 363 22.36 10.28 25.61
N ASN A 364 22.40 9.67 26.79
CA ASN A 364 23.54 8.90 27.25
C ASN A 364 23.17 7.40 27.30
N GLU A 365 24.15 6.53 27.58
CA GLU A 365 23.95 5.07 27.63
C GLU A 365 22.86 4.59 28.61
N ASN A 366 22.44 5.43 29.56
CA ASN A 366 21.39 5.13 30.54
C ASN A 366 20.06 5.84 30.23
N THR A 367 19.99 6.66 29.18
CA THR A 367 18.79 7.42 28.84
C THR A 367 17.82 6.53 28.09
N LYS A 368 16.59 6.46 28.60
CA LYS A 368 15.50 5.77 27.90
C LYS A 368 14.62 6.76 27.17
N LEU A 369 14.18 6.38 25.98
CA LEU A 369 13.18 7.13 25.22
C LEU A 369 11.78 6.69 25.68
N THR A 370 10.95 7.65 26.11
CA THR A 370 9.54 7.39 26.46
C THR A 370 8.65 7.55 25.23
N LEU A 371 7.95 6.48 24.84
CA LEU A 371 7.00 6.49 23.74
C LEU A 371 5.56 6.43 24.28
N GLN A 372 4.71 7.34 23.81
CA GLN A 372 3.28 7.35 24.17
C GLN A 372 2.53 6.17 23.51
N PRO A 373 1.41 5.71 24.11
CA PRO A 373 0.59 4.64 23.53
C PRO A 373 0.19 4.94 22.09
N LYS A 374 0.27 3.93 21.22
CA LYS A 374 -0.12 4.03 19.80
C LYS A 374 0.51 5.25 19.08
N TRP A 375 1.77 5.54 19.39
CA TRP A 375 2.50 6.69 18.86
C TRP A 375 3.96 6.33 18.53
N ALA A 376 4.75 7.34 18.15
CA ALA A 376 6.13 7.16 17.72
C ALA A 376 7.03 8.36 18.08
N ALA A 377 8.33 8.15 17.89
CA ALA A 377 9.33 9.21 17.75
C ALA A 377 10.07 9.04 16.42
N ILE A 378 10.42 10.15 15.77
CA ILE A 378 11.24 10.17 14.54
C ILE A 378 12.44 11.05 14.83
N LEU A 379 13.54 10.43 15.21
CA LEU A 379 14.76 11.09 15.66
C LEU A 379 15.69 11.20 14.47
N GLN A 380 15.86 12.43 13.96
CA GLN A 380 16.76 12.73 12.86
C GLN A 380 18.05 13.33 13.42
N SER A 381 19.21 12.79 13.00
CA SER A 381 20.50 13.32 13.40
C SER A 381 20.74 14.70 12.78
N ASP A 382 21.33 15.62 13.55
CA ASP A 382 21.88 16.84 12.98
C ASP A 382 22.99 16.48 11.97
N GLU A 383 22.88 16.93 10.72
CA GLU A 383 24.04 16.94 9.83
C GLU A 383 25.07 17.86 10.51
N GLU A 384 26.27 17.35 10.85
CA GLU A 384 27.38 18.25 11.16
C GLU A 384 27.50 19.24 9.99
N LYS A 385 27.22 20.52 10.27
CA LYS A 385 27.18 21.63 9.30
C LYS A 385 28.52 21.85 8.60
#